data_AF-A0A060WTP8-F1
#
_entry.id   AF-A0A060WTP8-F1
#
_cell.length_a   1.000
_cell.length_b   1.000
_cell.length_c   1.000
_cell.angle_alpha   90.00
_cell.angle_beta   90.00
_cell.angle_gamma   90.00
#
_symmetry.space_group_name_H-M   'P 1'
#
loop_
_entity.id
_entity.type
_entity.pdbx_description
1 polymer ?
#
loop_
_entity_poly.entity_id
_entity_poly.type
_entity_poly.pdbx_seq_one_letter_code
_entity_poly.pdbx_strand_id
1 'polypeptide(L)'
;MPSLRRSFFRILLKINTFYSEKLAEAQRRFATLQNELQSSLDAQRESNAPGLRKRKTVFHLSQEERCKHRNIKDLQLAFSEFYLSLILLQNYQNLNFTGFRKILKKHDKILETPRGADWRVAHVEVAPFYTCKKITQLISETEAVVTTELEGGDRQKAMKRLRVPPLGAAQPALAWTTFRVGLYCGVFIVLSISFILSGAVLIRYENVWPLVRIYRGGFLLIEFLFLLGINTYGWRQAGVNHVLIFELNPRSNLSHQHLFEIAGFLGVLWCMSILSCLYSEYTMLPMQVNPLILYGFMLLFLINPFKTGYYKSRFWLLKLLFRVFTAPFHRVEFADFWLADQLNSLVIVLMDLEYLICFYSFELKWTDRKGLLPMFNSDYTCHSYSYGLRAIIQCLPAWFRFVQCLRRYRDTKRAFPHLVNAGKYSTTFFVVTFAALYSTHKVLSVPRFPNVEHT
;
A
#
# COMPACT_ATOMS: atom_id res chain seq x y z
N MET A 1 10.52 32.55 -16.83
CA MET A 1 11.74 32.16 -16.06
C MET A 1 11.58 32.14 -14.53
N PRO A 2 10.91 33.09 -13.84
CA PRO A 2 10.81 33.08 -12.37
C PRO A 2 10.08 31.86 -11.77
N SER A 3 9.06 31.36 -12.46
CA SER A 3 8.27 30.19 -12.04
C SER A 3 9.11 28.89 -12.02
N LEU A 4 9.94 28.66 -13.05
CA LEU A 4 10.77 27.47 -13.16
C LEU A 4 11.86 27.43 -12.08
N ARG A 5 12.53 28.57 -11.83
CA ARG A 5 13.53 28.70 -10.76
C ARG A 5 12.91 28.43 -9.39
N ARG A 6 11.72 28.99 -9.11
CA ARG A 6 10.97 28.68 -7.87
C ARG A 6 10.65 27.20 -7.75
N SER A 7 10.29 26.53 -8.84
CA SER A 7 10.04 25.08 -8.85
C SER A 7 11.31 24.29 -8.50
N PHE A 8 12.46 24.62 -9.10
CA PHE A 8 13.73 23.95 -8.76
C PHE A 8 14.11 24.13 -7.29
N PHE A 9 13.97 25.34 -6.74
CA PHE A 9 14.19 25.59 -5.32
C PHE A 9 13.25 24.77 -4.42
N ARG A 10 11.96 24.69 -4.76
CA ARG A 10 10.98 23.90 -3.99
C ARG A 10 11.33 22.41 -4.00
N ILE A 11 11.72 21.88 -5.16
CA ILE A 11 12.13 20.47 -5.29
C ILE A 11 13.41 20.21 -4.48
N LEU A 12 14.41 21.10 -4.58
CA LEU A 12 15.66 20.98 -3.83
C LEU A 12 15.41 21.01 -2.32
N LEU A 13 14.55 21.92 -1.85
CA LEU A 13 14.19 22.03 -0.44
C LEU A 13 13.46 20.77 0.06
N LYS A 14 12.58 20.19 -0.76
CA LYS A 14 11.90 18.92 -0.44
C LYS A 14 12.90 17.77 -0.31
N ILE A 15 13.87 17.67 -1.23
CA ILE A 15 14.92 16.63 -1.22
C ILE A 15 15.82 16.81 0.01
N ASN A 16 16.27 18.03 0.28
CA ASN A 16 17.07 18.34 1.46
C ASN A 16 16.34 17.96 2.76
N THR A 17 15.07 18.37 2.89
CA THR A 17 14.29 18.09 4.10
C THR A 17 14.15 16.59 4.33
N PHE A 18 13.78 15.84 3.28
CA PHE A 18 13.63 14.38 3.36
C PHE A 18 14.96 13.68 3.68
N TYR A 19 16.05 14.07 3.01
CA TYR A 19 17.37 13.48 3.23
C TYR A 19 17.87 13.75 4.64
N SER A 20 17.77 14.99 5.13
CA SER A 20 18.18 15.37 6.50
C SER A 20 17.37 14.62 7.56
N GLU A 21 16.05 14.48 7.37
CA GLU A 21 15.20 13.71 8.28
C GLU A 21 15.63 12.23 8.33
N LYS A 22 15.84 11.61 7.16
CA LYS A 22 16.26 10.20 7.08
C LYS A 22 17.68 9.97 7.58
N LEU A 23 18.59 10.92 7.38
CA LEU A 23 19.94 10.86 7.92
C LEU A 23 19.95 10.96 9.45
N ALA A 24 19.13 11.86 10.03
CA ALA A 24 18.99 11.98 11.47
C ALA A 24 18.33 10.73 12.08
N GLU A 25 17.31 10.17 11.43
CA GLU A 25 16.70 8.90 11.81
C GLU A 25 17.75 7.77 11.80
N ALA A 26 18.58 7.71 10.75
CA ALA A 26 19.62 6.71 10.63
C ALA A 26 20.67 6.80 11.75
N GLN A 27 21.10 8.02 12.10
CA GLN A 27 22.04 8.24 13.21
C GLN A 27 21.49 7.77 14.55
N ARG A 28 20.22 8.07 14.83
CA ARG A 28 19.55 7.61 16.07
C ARG A 28 19.42 6.09 16.10
N ARG A 29 19.03 5.48 14.98
CA ARG A 29 18.94 4.02 14.86
C ARG A 29 20.31 3.36 15.05
N PHE A 30 21.38 3.91 14.49
CA PHE A 30 22.73 3.38 14.68
C PHE A 30 23.13 3.38 16.16
N ALA A 31 22.99 4.51 16.85
CA ALA A 31 23.30 4.61 18.27
C ALA A 31 22.48 3.63 19.12
N THR A 32 21.20 3.45 18.79
CA THR A 32 20.33 2.50 19.50
C THR A 32 20.80 1.06 19.29
N LEU A 33 21.10 0.68 18.04
CA LEU A 33 21.59 -0.67 17.72
C LEU A 33 22.96 -0.96 18.32
N GLN A 34 23.83 0.03 18.39
CA GLN A 34 25.14 -0.10 19.01
C GLN A 34 25.01 -0.31 20.53
N ASN A 35 24.12 0.41 21.20
CA ASN A 35 23.83 0.21 22.62
C ASN A 35 23.20 -1.17 22.90
N GLU A 36 22.25 -1.60 22.06
CA GLU A 36 21.65 -2.95 22.14
C GLU A 36 22.73 -4.05 21.95
N LEU A 37 23.64 -3.86 21.01
CA LEU A 37 24.74 -4.79 20.75
C LEU A 37 25.70 -4.88 21.93
N GLN A 38 26.12 -3.72 22.46
CA GLN A 38 27.05 -3.66 23.58
C GLN A 38 26.46 -4.33 24.81
N SER A 39 25.20 -4.03 25.14
CA SER A 39 24.50 -4.69 26.26
C SER A 39 24.40 -6.21 26.10
N SER A 40 24.22 -6.70 24.86
CA SER A 40 24.15 -8.14 24.57
C SER A 40 25.53 -8.81 24.66
N LEU A 41 26.60 -8.13 24.25
CA LEU A 41 27.98 -8.61 24.37
C LEU A 41 28.42 -8.68 25.84
N ASP A 42 28.09 -7.65 26.63
CA ASP A 42 28.44 -7.60 28.05
C ASP A 42 27.74 -8.71 28.84
N ALA A 43 26.46 -8.97 28.55
CA ALA A 43 25.73 -10.10 29.12
C ALA A 43 26.33 -11.48 28.76
N GLN A 44 26.87 -11.64 27.54
CA GLN A 44 27.58 -12.87 27.17
C GLN A 44 28.92 -13.01 27.89
N ARG A 45 29.65 -11.92 28.11
CA ARG A 45 30.91 -11.93 28.86
C ARG A 45 30.69 -12.28 30.33
N GLU A 46 29.64 -11.76 30.95
CA GLU A 46 29.25 -12.12 32.32
C GLU A 46 28.88 -13.61 32.45
N SER A 47 28.26 -14.19 31.41
CA SER A 47 27.95 -15.63 31.36
C SER A 47 29.18 -16.52 31.15
N ASN A 48 30.26 -16.00 30.55
CA ASN A 48 31.45 -16.77 30.15
C ASN A 48 32.66 -16.59 31.06
N ALA A 49 32.58 -15.76 32.11
CA ALA A 49 33.69 -15.54 33.04
C ALA A 49 33.94 -16.77 33.95
N PRO A 50 35.16 -17.35 33.94
CA PRO A 50 35.50 -18.45 34.84
C PRO A 50 35.96 -17.90 36.20
N GLY A 51 35.11 -17.94 37.23
CA GLY A 51 35.58 -17.77 38.62
C GLY A 51 34.62 -17.10 39.60
N LEU A 52 33.69 -17.88 40.17
CA LEU A 52 33.47 -18.12 41.60
C LEU A 52 32.08 -18.74 41.72
N ARG A 53 32.01 -20.02 42.12
CA ARG A 53 30.76 -20.67 42.53
C ARG A 53 30.24 -19.98 43.81
N LYS A 54 29.62 -18.81 43.70
CA LYS A 54 28.65 -18.36 44.70
C LYS A 54 27.39 -19.18 44.49
N ARG A 55 27.18 -20.11 45.41
CA ARG A 55 25.98 -20.92 45.57
C ARG A 55 24.78 -19.97 45.79
N LYS A 56 24.18 -19.48 44.69
CA LYS A 56 22.87 -18.83 44.74
C LYS A 56 21.82 -19.91 44.50
N THR A 57 20.94 -20.01 45.48
CA THR A 57 19.73 -20.82 45.49
C THR A 57 18.98 -20.71 44.17
N VAL A 58 18.52 -21.87 43.71
CA VAL A 58 17.66 -22.06 42.52
C VAL A 58 16.33 -21.34 42.77
N PHE A 59 16.29 -20.05 42.46
CA PHE A 59 15.05 -19.35 42.18
C PHE A 59 15.04 -19.02 40.69
N HIS A 60 14.08 -19.63 40.02
CA HIS A 60 13.53 -19.31 38.71
C HIS A 60 14.08 -17.97 38.13
N LEU A 61 15.10 -18.03 37.26
CA LEU A 61 15.46 -16.87 36.44
C LEU A 61 14.18 -16.46 35.72
N SER A 62 13.71 -15.24 35.99
CA SER A 62 12.45 -14.74 35.48
C SER A 62 12.51 -14.73 33.95
N GLN A 63 11.39 -15.09 33.33
CA GLN A 63 11.21 -15.03 31.89
C GLN A 63 11.47 -13.62 31.31
N GLU A 64 11.47 -12.58 32.16
CA GLU A 64 11.82 -11.20 31.84
C GLU A 64 13.30 -10.97 31.52
N GLU A 65 14.26 -11.68 32.15
CA GLU A 65 15.69 -11.48 31.88
C GLU A 65 16.12 -12.12 30.54
N ARG A 66 15.47 -13.21 30.14
CA ARG A 66 15.59 -13.79 28.79
C ARG A 66 14.92 -12.93 27.71
N CYS A 67 13.97 -12.06 28.08
CA CYS A 67 13.27 -11.16 27.16
C CYS A 67 13.98 -9.82 26.91
N LYS A 68 15.00 -9.44 27.70
CA LYS A 68 15.74 -8.17 27.52
C LYS A 68 16.87 -8.24 26.48
N HIS A 69 17.39 -9.43 26.20
CA HIS A 69 18.49 -9.59 25.27
C HIS A 69 17.94 -10.05 23.92
N ARG A 70 17.96 -9.17 22.92
CA ARG A 70 17.74 -9.62 21.54
C ARG A 70 18.76 -10.72 21.23
N ASN A 71 18.29 -11.82 20.66
CA ASN A 71 19.20 -12.88 20.23
C ASN A 71 20.23 -12.25 19.27
N ILE A 72 21.50 -12.67 19.31
CA ILE A 72 22.52 -12.17 18.37
C ILE A 72 22.03 -12.30 16.92
N LYS A 73 21.22 -13.32 16.63
CA LYS A 73 20.54 -13.48 15.32
C LYS A 73 19.58 -12.34 14.98
N ASP A 74 18.85 -11.80 15.95
CA ASP A 74 17.94 -10.67 15.78
C ASP A 74 18.71 -9.36 15.61
N LEU A 75 19.82 -9.17 16.34
CA LEU A 75 20.75 -8.06 16.12
C LEU A 75 21.40 -8.12 14.75
N GLN A 76 21.87 -9.29 14.31
CA GLN A 76 22.37 -9.51 12.96
C GLN A 76 21.32 -9.15 11.89
N LEU A 77 20.05 -9.48 12.13
CA LEU A 77 18.95 -9.08 11.26
C LEU A 77 18.78 -7.55 11.26
N ALA A 78 18.75 -6.94 12.44
CA ALA A 78 18.52 -5.51 12.63
C ALA A 78 19.64 -4.63 12.03
N PHE A 79 20.92 -4.95 12.27
CA PHE A 79 22.06 -4.27 11.66
C PHE A 79 22.03 -4.37 10.14
N SER A 80 21.57 -5.50 9.61
CA SER A 80 21.54 -5.69 8.18
C SER A 80 20.31 -5.03 7.52
N GLU A 81 19.18 -4.90 8.22
CA GLU A 81 18.08 -4.01 7.79
C GLU A 81 18.50 -2.54 7.85
N PHE A 82 19.27 -2.15 8.87
CA PHE A 82 19.81 -0.80 9.02
C PHE A 82 20.80 -0.46 7.89
N TYR A 83 21.80 -1.32 7.65
CA TYR A 83 22.76 -1.17 6.56
C TYR A 83 22.05 -0.98 5.20
N LEU A 84 21.04 -1.79 4.94
CA LEU A 84 20.21 -1.67 3.74
C LEU A 84 19.54 -0.29 3.65
N SER A 85 18.96 0.22 4.74
CA SER A 85 18.38 1.58 4.76
C SER A 85 19.41 2.68 4.41
N LEU A 86 20.68 2.51 4.83
CA LEU A 86 21.76 3.45 4.48
C LEU A 86 22.10 3.41 2.98
N ILE A 87 22.21 2.22 2.40
CA ILE A 87 22.45 2.04 0.95
C ILE A 87 21.29 2.63 0.14
N LEU A 88 20.05 2.43 0.59
CA LEU A 88 18.87 3.01 -0.05
C LEU A 88 18.91 4.56 -0.02
N LEU A 89 19.35 5.15 1.09
CA LEU A 89 19.50 6.59 1.23
C LEU A 89 20.66 7.15 0.38
N GLN A 90 21.77 6.42 0.27
CA GLN A 90 22.87 6.76 -0.63
C GLN A 90 22.42 6.74 -2.11
N ASN A 91 21.63 5.73 -2.49
CA ASN A 91 21.03 5.68 -3.83
C ASN A 91 20.07 6.84 -4.09
N TYR A 92 19.26 7.22 -3.08
CA TYR A 92 18.40 8.40 -3.17
C TYR A 92 19.23 9.69 -3.44
N GLN A 93 20.33 9.90 -2.73
CA GLN A 93 21.24 11.03 -2.96
C GLN A 93 21.79 11.04 -4.40
N ASN A 94 22.36 9.92 -4.85
CA ASN A 94 22.98 9.81 -6.18
C ASN A 94 21.96 10.03 -7.31
N LEU A 95 20.76 9.47 -7.17
CA LEU A 95 19.72 9.55 -8.19
C LEU A 95 19.12 10.96 -8.28
N ASN A 96 18.88 11.61 -7.14
CA ASN A 96 18.41 13.01 -7.14
C ASN A 96 19.46 13.98 -7.67
N PHE A 97 20.74 13.79 -7.31
CA PHE A 97 21.83 14.60 -7.87
C PHE A 97 21.93 14.43 -9.39
N THR A 98 21.88 13.19 -9.87
CA THR A 98 21.87 12.89 -11.31
C THR A 98 20.64 13.47 -12.01
N GLY A 99 19.47 13.42 -11.34
CA GLY A 99 18.23 14.03 -11.80
C GLY A 99 18.36 15.53 -12.00
N PHE A 100 18.88 16.25 -11.01
CA PHE A 100 19.17 17.69 -11.13
C PHE A 100 20.17 17.99 -12.24
N ARG A 101 21.27 17.22 -12.33
CA ARG A 101 22.25 17.39 -13.41
C ARG A 101 21.61 17.23 -14.78
N LYS A 102 20.80 16.20 -14.99
CA LYS A 102 20.13 15.92 -16.28
C LYS A 102 19.06 16.95 -16.63
N ILE A 103 18.22 17.35 -15.67
CA ILE A 103 17.14 18.32 -15.94
C ILE A 103 17.69 19.73 -16.19
N LEU A 104 18.74 20.14 -15.46
CA LEU A 104 19.40 21.43 -15.67
C LEU A 104 20.16 21.43 -17.00
N LYS A 105 20.84 20.34 -17.36
CA LYS A 105 21.45 20.19 -18.70
C LYS A 105 20.40 20.25 -19.81
N LYS A 106 19.21 19.65 -19.61
CA LYS A 106 18.11 19.72 -20.57
C LYS A 106 17.56 21.14 -20.68
N HIS A 107 17.40 21.85 -19.58
CA HIS A 107 17.03 23.27 -19.55
C HIS A 107 18.00 24.11 -20.39
N ASP A 108 19.30 23.94 -20.17
CA ASP A 108 20.34 24.70 -20.87
C ASP A 108 20.37 24.40 -22.37
N LYS A 109 20.12 23.14 -22.74
CA LYS A 109 20.02 22.74 -24.15
C LYS A 109 18.80 23.33 -24.86
N ILE A 110 17.65 23.39 -24.20
CA ILE A 110 16.39 23.87 -24.80
C ILE A 110 16.35 25.40 -24.90
N LEU A 111 16.88 26.08 -23.88
CA LEU A 111 16.84 27.54 -23.79
C LEU A 111 18.17 28.20 -24.18
N GLU A 112 19.10 27.43 -24.73
CA GLU A 112 20.43 27.87 -25.20
C GLU A 112 21.13 28.81 -24.21
N THR A 113 21.16 28.41 -22.93
CA THR A 113 21.62 29.26 -21.84
C THR A 113 22.50 28.48 -20.85
N PRO A 114 23.54 29.08 -20.24
CA PRO A 114 24.36 28.40 -19.22
C PRO A 114 23.75 28.45 -17.81
N ARG A 115 22.60 29.11 -17.63
CA ARG A 115 22.03 29.42 -16.31
C ARG A 115 21.71 28.20 -15.45
N GLY A 116 21.39 27.04 -16.05
CA GLY A 116 21.13 25.81 -15.32
C GLY A 116 22.40 25.19 -14.74
N ALA A 117 23.51 25.22 -15.48
CA ALA A 117 24.82 24.83 -15.00
C ALA A 117 25.27 25.72 -13.83
N ASP A 118 25.11 27.04 -13.95
CA ASP A 118 25.42 27.99 -12.87
C ASP A 118 24.56 27.70 -11.62
N TRP A 119 23.26 27.46 -11.83
CA TRP A 119 22.35 27.16 -10.71
C TRP A 119 22.71 25.84 -10.02
N ARG A 120 23.15 24.82 -10.77
CA ARG A 120 23.62 23.53 -10.23
C ARG A 120 24.81 23.72 -9.30
N VAL A 121 25.83 24.45 -9.75
CA VAL A 121 27.04 24.72 -8.94
C VAL A 121 26.66 25.53 -7.70
N ALA A 122 25.87 26.59 -7.88
CA ALA A 122 25.50 27.49 -6.79
C ALA A 122 24.56 26.89 -5.73
N HIS A 123 23.74 25.88 -6.06
CA HIS A 123 22.71 25.38 -5.14
C HIS A 123 22.70 23.87 -4.94
N VAL A 124 23.01 23.07 -5.96
CA VAL A 124 22.89 21.59 -5.88
C VAL A 124 24.19 20.98 -5.36
N GLU A 125 25.35 21.44 -5.83
CA GLU A 125 26.65 20.89 -5.41
C GLU A 125 27.00 21.27 -3.97
N VAL A 126 26.52 22.41 -3.50
CA VAL A 126 26.65 22.86 -2.11
C VAL A 126 25.52 22.37 -1.20
N ALA A 127 24.53 21.65 -1.75
CA ALA A 127 23.36 21.25 -0.97
C ALA A 127 23.73 20.22 0.12
N PRO A 128 23.12 20.30 1.32
CA PRO A 128 23.38 19.35 2.41
C PRO A 128 23.14 17.89 2.03
N PHE A 129 22.17 17.60 1.16
CA PHE A 129 21.91 16.23 0.72
C PHE A 129 23.06 15.60 -0.08
N TYR A 130 23.94 16.42 -0.67
CA TYR A 130 25.05 15.96 -1.52
C TYR A 130 26.41 16.08 -0.82
N THR A 131 26.66 17.18 -0.10
CA THR A 131 27.96 17.45 0.54
C THR A 131 28.22 16.62 1.80
N CYS A 132 27.17 16.15 2.46
CA CYS A 132 27.28 15.40 3.71
C CYS A 132 27.86 13.99 3.46
N LYS A 133 29.16 13.80 3.78
CA LYS A 133 29.83 12.49 3.72
C LYS A 133 29.46 11.54 4.86
N LYS A 134 28.60 11.97 5.78
CA LYS A 134 28.23 11.22 6.99
C LYS A 134 27.53 9.90 6.66
N ILE A 135 26.79 9.82 5.55
CA ILE A 135 26.18 8.57 5.11
C ILE A 135 27.24 7.50 4.77
N THR A 136 28.32 7.89 4.10
CA THR A 136 29.43 6.99 3.75
C THR A 136 30.18 6.54 5.01
N GLN A 137 30.36 7.43 5.98
CA GLN A 137 30.94 7.10 7.28
C GLN A 137 30.08 6.07 8.04
N LEU A 138 28.77 6.32 8.15
CA LEU A 138 27.81 5.39 8.77
C LEU A 138 27.81 4.01 8.10
N ILE A 139 27.92 3.95 6.77
CA ILE A 139 28.04 2.69 6.03
C ILE A 139 29.31 1.95 6.46
N SER A 140 30.48 2.61 6.45
CA SER A 140 31.74 1.99 6.84
C SER A 140 31.78 1.56 8.32
N GLU A 141 31.22 2.37 9.22
CA GLU A 141 31.13 2.03 10.65
C GLU A 141 30.22 0.83 10.87
N THR A 142 29.09 0.76 10.16
CA THR A 142 28.18 -0.38 10.22
C THR A 142 28.83 -1.65 9.68
N GLU A 143 29.58 -1.57 8.58
CA GLU A 143 30.37 -2.71 8.07
C GLU A 143 31.36 -3.19 9.12
N ALA A 144 32.13 -2.27 9.72
CA ALA A 144 33.11 -2.59 10.75
C ALA A 144 32.47 -3.34 11.91
N VAL A 145 31.40 -2.80 12.50
CA VAL A 145 30.68 -3.42 13.63
C VAL A 145 30.15 -4.81 13.27
N VAL A 146 29.56 -5.00 12.09
CA VAL A 146 29.04 -6.32 11.68
C VAL A 146 30.18 -7.31 11.46
N THR A 147 31.31 -6.87 10.90
CA THR A 147 32.46 -7.74 10.69
C THR A 147 33.15 -8.16 11.98
N THR A 148 33.40 -7.23 12.90
CA THR A 148 34.17 -7.49 14.13
C THR A 148 33.31 -8.17 15.19
N GLU A 149 32.14 -7.60 15.50
CA GLU A 149 31.35 -8.00 16.67
C GLU A 149 30.36 -9.14 16.37
N LEU A 150 29.83 -9.22 15.14
CA LEU A 150 28.72 -10.13 14.82
C LEU A 150 29.11 -11.38 14.02
N GLU A 151 30.21 -11.34 13.26
CA GLU A 151 30.70 -12.46 12.45
C GLU A 151 32.15 -12.85 12.78
N GLY A 152 32.69 -12.37 13.90
CA GLY A 152 33.98 -12.83 14.46
C GLY A 152 35.20 -12.53 13.58
N GLY A 153 35.15 -11.46 12.78
CA GLY A 153 36.22 -11.05 11.87
C GLY A 153 36.08 -11.55 10.43
N ASP A 154 35.11 -12.42 10.11
CA ASP A 154 34.92 -12.90 8.73
C ASP A 154 34.20 -11.84 7.86
N ARG A 155 35.01 -11.03 7.17
CA ARG A 155 34.52 -10.00 6.25
C ARG A 155 33.69 -10.56 5.11
N GLN A 156 34.00 -11.75 4.59
CA GLN A 156 33.25 -12.29 3.44
C GLN A 156 31.85 -12.71 3.86
N LYS A 157 31.71 -13.35 5.02
CA LYS A 157 30.42 -13.77 5.56
C LYS A 157 29.56 -12.57 5.97
N ALA A 158 30.16 -11.57 6.62
CA ALA A 158 29.50 -10.31 6.94
C ALA A 158 29.01 -9.58 5.68
N MET A 159 29.89 -9.39 4.68
CA MET A 159 29.51 -8.71 3.44
C MET A 159 28.49 -9.51 2.64
N LYS A 160 28.52 -10.86 2.63
CA LYS A 160 27.50 -11.69 1.98
C LYS A 160 26.13 -11.52 2.63
N ARG A 161 26.07 -11.34 3.95
CA ARG A 161 24.83 -11.09 4.70
C ARG A 161 24.32 -9.66 4.54
N LEU A 162 25.23 -8.68 4.48
CA LEU A 162 24.93 -7.27 4.24
C LEU A 162 24.60 -6.97 2.78
N ARG A 163 25.10 -7.78 1.83
CA ARG A 163 24.92 -7.55 0.40
C ARG A 163 23.44 -7.56 0.07
N VAL A 164 23.01 -6.39 -0.36
CA VAL A 164 21.69 -6.21 -0.95
C VAL A 164 21.76 -6.78 -2.37
N PRO A 165 20.85 -7.66 -2.78
CA PRO A 165 20.66 -7.94 -4.20
C PRO A 165 20.53 -6.59 -4.94
N PRO A 166 21.26 -6.34 -6.03
CA PRO A 166 21.22 -5.06 -6.72
C PRO A 166 19.77 -4.67 -7.01
N LEU A 167 19.38 -3.41 -6.77
CA LEU A 167 18.00 -2.92 -7.00
C LEU A 167 17.49 -3.16 -8.43
N GLY A 168 18.41 -3.33 -9.39
CA GLY A 168 18.14 -3.69 -10.80
C GLY A 168 18.49 -5.13 -11.18
N ALA A 169 19.18 -5.89 -10.32
CA ALA A 169 19.18 -7.33 -10.48
C ALA A 169 17.79 -7.75 -10.03
N ALA A 170 16.98 -8.25 -10.98
CA ALA A 170 15.81 -9.01 -10.61
C ALA A 170 16.24 -9.92 -9.46
N GLN A 171 15.70 -9.69 -8.25
CA GLN A 171 15.61 -10.81 -7.31
C GLN A 171 15.12 -11.93 -8.18
N PRO A 172 15.85 -13.06 -8.32
CA PRO A 172 15.38 -14.15 -9.15
C PRO A 172 14.08 -14.55 -8.48
N ALA A 173 12.99 -14.01 -9.01
CA ALA A 173 11.69 -14.47 -8.67
C ALA A 173 11.78 -15.89 -9.14
N LEU A 174 11.86 -16.77 -8.14
CA LEU A 174 12.00 -18.21 -8.30
C LEU A 174 11.17 -18.56 -9.53
N ALA A 175 11.76 -19.12 -10.60
CA ALA A 175 11.12 -19.21 -11.93
C ALA A 175 9.64 -19.63 -11.88
N TRP A 176 9.30 -20.40 -10.86
CA TRP A 176 7.98 -20.73 -10.36
C TRP A 176 6.95 -19.59 -10.21
N THR A 177 7.34 -18.40 -9.78
CA THR A 177 6.45 -17.23 -9.61
C THR A 177 6.04 -16.68 -10.98
N THR A 178 7.01 -16.48 -11.88
CA THR A 178 6.73 -16.08 -13.26
C THR A 178 5.84 -17.10 -13.97
N PHE A 179 6.13 -18.39 -13.79
CA PHE A 179 5.30 -19.47 -14.31
C PHE A 179 3.86 -19.40 -13.78
N ARG A 180 3.67 -19.28 -12.45
CA ARG A 180 2.34 -19.15 -11.84
C ARG A 180 1.58 -17.91 -12.32
N VAL A 181 2.26 -16.77 -12.47
CA VAL A 181 1.66 -15.56 -13.06
C VAL A 181 1.18 -15.83 -14.49
N GLY A 182 2.01 -16.47 -15.32
CA GLY A 182 1.63 -16.86 -16.69
C GLY A 182 0.45 -17.84 -16.71
N LEU A 183 0.45 -18.84 -15.83
CA LEU A 183 -0.64 -19.80 -15.66
C LEU A 183 -1.95 -19.10 -15.27
N TYR A 184 -1.93 -18.25 -14.24
CA TYR A 184 -3.12 -17.51 -13.81
C TYR A 184 -3.64 -16.58 -14.90
N CYS A 185 -2.74 -15.91 -15.64
CA CYS A 185 -3.13 -15.08 -16.77
C CYS A 185 -3.81 -15.90 -17.88
N GLY A 186 -3.25 -17.04 -18.27
CA GLY A 186 -3.84 -17.93 -19.26
C GLY A 186 -5.22 -18.46 -18.85
N VAL A 187 -5.32 -18.98 -17.62
CA VAL A 187 -6.60 -19.45 -17.06
C VAL A 187 -7.62 -18.31 -16.97
N PHE A 188 -7.21 -17.13 -16.54
CA PHE A 188 -8.08 -15.95 -16.46
C PHE A 188 -8.65 -15.56 -17.83
N ILE A 189 -7.83 -15.56 -18.90
CA ILE A 189 -8.29 -15.27 -20.26
C ILE A 189 -9.35 -16.28 -20.70
N VAL A 190 -9.07 -17.57 -20.55
CA VAL A 190 -10.02 -18.64 -20.93
C VAL A 190 -11.32 -18.51 -20.16
N LEU A 191 -11.27 -18.34 -18.83
CA LEU A 191 -12.46 -18.18 -18.00
C LEU A 191 -13.23 -16.88 -18.32
N SER A 192 -12.54 -15.80 -18.69
CA SER A 192 -13.18 -14.55 -19.09
C SER A 192 -13.95 -14.72 -20.41
N ILE A 193 -13.37 -15.41 -21.38
CA ILE A 193 -14.05 -15.76 -22.63
C ILE A 193 -15.27 -16.62 -22.34
N SER A 194 -15.12 -17.67 -21.51
CA SER A 194 -16.25 -18.51 -21.09
C SER A 194 -17.34 -17.69 -20.41
N PHE A 195 -16.99 -16.78 -19.49
CA PHE A 195 -17.95 -15.91 -18.82
C PHE A 195 -18.72 -15.02 -19.81
N ILE A 196 -18.03 -14.42 -20.78
CA ILE A 196 -18.68 -13.58 -21.81
C ILE A 196 -19.64 -14.41 -22.66
N LEU A 197 -19.22 -15.60 -23.10
CA LEU A 197 -20.07 -16.49 -23.90
C LEU A 197 -21.28 -17.01 -23.10
N SER A 198 -21.05 -17.47 -21.86
CA SER A 198 -22.12 -17.92 -20.96
C SER A 198 -23.10 -16.79 -20.65
N GLY A 199 -22.60 -15.58 -20.39
CA GLY A 199 -23.43 -14.39 -20.19
C GLY A 199 -24.30 -14.08 -21.40
N ALA A 200 -23.75 -14.14 -22.61
CA ALA A 200 -24.50 -13.89 -23.84
C ALA A 200 -25.60 -14.92 -24.13
N VAL A 201 -25.44 -16.16 -23.65
CA VAL A 201 -26.39 -17.26 -23.91
C VAL A 201 -27.44 -17.38 -22.79
N LEU A 202 -26.99 -17.33 -21.54
CA LEU A 202 -27.80 -17.62 -20.35
C LEU A 202 -28.59 -16.41 -19.85
N ILE A 203 -28.07 -15.19 -20.04
CA ILE A 203 -28.75 -13.97 -19.64
C ILE A 203 -29.44 -13.38 -20.87
N ARG A 204 -30.78 -13.28 -20.83
CA ARG A 204 -31.56 -12.72 -21.95
C ARG A 204 -32.49 -11.61 -21.52
N TYR A 205 -33.30 -11.86 -20.50
CA TYR A 205 -34.38 -10.97 -20.07
C TYR A 205 -34.26 -10.54 -18.61
N GLU A 206 -33.26 -11.06 -17.90
CA GLU A 206 -33.03 -10.79 -16.50
C GLU A 206 -32.37 -9.42 -16.28
N ASN A 207 -32.68 -8.81 -15.13
CA ASN A 207 -31.97 -7.62 -14.69
C ASN A 207 -30.59 -8.01 -14.13
N VAL A 208 -29.54 -7.66 -14.89
CA VAL A 208 -28.14 -7.94 -14.53
C VAL A 208 -27.55 -7.01 -13.48
N TRP A 209 -28.19 -5.88 -13.19
CA TRP A 209 -27.58 -4.83 -12.40
C TRP A 209 -27.22 -5.22 -10.96
N PRO A 210 -28.01 -6.02 -10.22
CA PRO A 210 -27.60 -6.53 -8.92
C PRO A 210 -26.33 -7.38 -9.00
N LEU A 211 -26.27 -8.32 -9.95
CA LEU A 211 -25.09 -9.15 -10.21
C LEU A 211 -23.85 -8.30 -10.55
N VAL A 212 -24.01 -7.35 -11.48
CA VAL A 212 -22.92 -6.45 -11.91
C VAL A 212 -22.39 -5.66 -10.72
N ARG A 213 -23.23 -5.03 -9.90
CA ARG A 213 -22.79 -4.25 -8.74
C ARG A 213 -22.07 -5.11 -7.70
N ILE A 214 -22.57 -6.33 -7.47
CA ILE A 214 -21.97 -7.27 -6.52
C ILE A 214 -20.59 -7.73 -6.97
N TYR A 215 -20.35 -7.96 -8.27
CA TYR A 215 -19.05 -8.41 -8.75
C TYR A 215 -18.11 -7.27 -9.17
N ARG A 216 -18.63 -6.08 -9.49
CA ARG A 216 -17.84 -4.91 -9.95
C ARG A 216 -16.82 -4.48 -8.92
N GLY A 217 -17.20 -4.34 -7.65
CA GLY A 217 -16.29 -3.90 -6.59
C GLY A 217 -15.07 -4.81 -6.46
N GLY A 218 -15.28 -6.13 -6.46
CA GLY A 218 -14.20 -7.12 -6.44
C GLY A 218 -13.31 -7.08 -7.67
N PHE A 219 -13.89 -6.93 -8.87
CA PHE A 219 -13.12 -6.81 -10.10
C PHE A 219 -12.23 -5.56 -10.11
N LEU A 220 -12.78 -4.39 -9.74
CA LEU A 220 -12.03 -3.13 -9.67
C LEU A 220 -10.90 -3.21 -8.63
N LEU A 221 -11.09 -3.92 -7.53
CA LEU A 221 -10.03 -4.17 -6.56
C LEU A 221 -8.89 -5.02 -7.15
N ILE A 222 -9.23 -6.07 -7.90
CA ILE A 222 -8.25 -6.93 -8.59
C ILE A 222 -7.49 -6.14 -9.68
N GLU A 223 -8.22 -5.35 -10.48
CA GLU A 223 -7.64 -4.46 -11.49
C GLU A 223 -6.69 -3.45 -10.84
N PHE A 224 -7.08 -2.84 -9.72
CA PHE A 224 -6.22 -1.94 -8.97
C PHE A 224 -4.91 -2.60 -8.52
N LEU A 225 -4.97 -3.84 -8.01
CA LEU A 225 -3.77 -4.60 -7.62
C LEU A 225 -2.87 -4.90 -8.82
N PHE A 226 -3.46 -5.23 -9.98
CA PHE A 226 -2.73 -5.44 -11.21
C PHE A 226 -2.02 -4.15 -11.67
N LEU A 227 -2.72 -3.01 -11.68
CA LEU A 227 -2.15 -1.70 -12.02
C LEU A 227 -1.06 -1.28 -11.02
N LEU A 228 -1.19 -1.62 -9.73
CA LEU A 228 -0.14 -1.44 -8.74
C LEU A 228 1.10 -2.29 -9.07
N GLY A 229 0.91 -3.50 -9.59
CA GLY A 229 1.97 -4.33 -10.16
C GLY A 229 2.73 -3.63 -11.30
N ILE A 230 2.00 -3.04 -12.25
CA ILE A 230 2.60 -2.26 -13.36
C ILE A 230 3.37 -1.05 -12.82
N ASN A 231 2.79 -0.30 -11.89
CA ASN A 231 3.43 0.87 -11.29
C ASN A 231 4.75 0.49 -10.59
N THR A 232 4.75 -0.58 -9.80
CA THR A 232 5.96 -1.05 -9.10
C THR A 232 7.01 -1.60 -10.06
N TYR A 233 6.60 -2.23 -11.17
CA TYR A 233 7.51 -2.62 -12.25
C TYR A 233 8.17 -1.38 -12.89
N GLY A 234 7.36 -0.38 -13.29
CA GLY A 234 7.86 0.86 -13.88
C GLY A 234 8.80 1.63 -12.95
N TRP A 235 8.48 1.70 -11.65
CA TRP A 235 9.37 2.32 -10.65
C TRP A 235 10.71 1.60 -10.55
N ARG A 236 10.73 0.27 -10.57
CA ARG A 236 11.98 -0.50 -10.55
C ARG A 236 12.82 -0.26 -11.81
N GLN A 237 12.20 -0.28 -13.00
CA GLN A 237 12.89 -0.01 -14.26
C GLN A 237 13.47 1.41 -14.31
N ALA A 238 12.75 2.39 -13.76
CA ALA A 238 13.22 3.77 -13.66
C ALA A 238 14.24 4.01 -12.52
N GLY A 239 14.61 2.98 -11.75
CA GLY A 239 15.51 3.10 -10.60
C GLY A 239 14.91 3.81 -9.39
N VAL A 240 13.60 4.01 -9.35
CA VAL A 240 12.90 4.66 -8.22
C VAL A 240 12.84 3.69 -7.04
N ASN A 241 13.45 4.13 -5.94
CA ASN A 241 13.51 3.36 -4.69
C ASN A 241 12.19 3.44 -3.90
N HIS A 242 11.14 2.84 -4.45
CA HIS A 242 9.80 2.79 -3.85
C HIS A 242 9.82 2.12 -2.46
N VAL A 243 10.72 1.17 -2.22
CA VAL A 243 10.87 0.51 -0.91
C VAL A 243 11.23 1.51 0.19
N LEU A 244 12.20 2.40 -0.08
CA LEU A 244 12.54 3.49 0.85
C LEU A 244 11.41 4.52 0.97
N ILE A 245 10.83 4.93 -0.15
CA ILE A 245 9.81 5.98 -0.20
C ILE A 245 8.55 5.61 0.60
N PHE A 246 8.13 4.34 0.50
CA PHE A 246 6.98 3.81 1.24
C PHE A 246 7.34 3.25 2.62
N GLU A 247 8.61 3.37 3.04
CA GLU A 247 9.12 2.83 4.31
C GLU A 247 8.82 1.33 4.48
N LEU A 248 8.84 0.61 3.36
CA LEU A 248 8.65 -0.84 3.33
C LEU A 248 9.88 -1.52 3.90
N ASN A 249 9.68 -2.65 4.58
CA ASN A 249 10.82 -3.47 4.97
C ASN A 249 11.51 -4.00 3.70
N PRO A 250 12.78 -3.65 3.47
CA PRO A 250 13.45 -3.94 2.22
C PRO A 250 13.78 -5.43 2.01
N ARG A 251 13.67 -6.26 3.05
CA ARG A 251 13.76 -7.73 2.95
C ARG A 251 12.43 -8.44 2.77
N SER A 252 11.33 -7.78 3.11
CA SER A 252 9.99 -8.37 3.06
C SER A 252 9.01 -7.39 2.40
N ASN A 253 9.34 -6.95 1.19
CA ASN A 253 8.43 -6.21 0.32
C ASN A 253 7.88 -7.14 -0.76
N LEU A 254 6.67 -6.84 -1.23
CA LEU A 254 6.12 -7.50 -2.40
C LEU A 254 6.85 -6.98 -3.65
N SER A 255 7.28 -7.91 -4.48
CA SER A 255 7.76 -7.59 -5.83
C SER A 255 6.58 -7.34 -6.77
N HIS A 256 6.85 -6.70 -7.91
CA HIS A 256 5.84 -6.53 -8.96
C HIS A 256 5.26 -7.87 -9.42
N GLN A 257 6.08 -8.93 -9.45
CA GLN A 257 5.61 -10.27 -9.80
C GLN A 257 4.69 -10.87 -8.74
N HIS A 258 4.96 -10.67 -7.46
CA HIS A 258 4.04 -11.12 -6.40
C HIS A 258 2.71 -10.35 -6.44
N LEU A 259 2.72 -9.07 -6.83
CA LEU A 259 1.48 -8.31 -7.05
C LEU A 259 0.69 -8.87 -8.22
N PHE A 260 1.34 -9.19 -9.35
CA PHE A 260 0.69 -9.87 -10.47
C PHE A 260 0.20 -11.27 -10.12
N GLU A 261 0.93 -12.01 -9.29
CA GLU A 261 0.55 -13.34 -8.81
C GLU A 261 -0.74 -13.26 -7.98
N ILE A 262 -0.81 -12.34 -7.01
CA ILE A 262 -1.99 -12.12 -6.17
C ILE A 262 -3.17 -11.65 -7.02
N ALA A 263 -2.96 -10.67 -7.90
CA ALA A 263 -4.02 -10.15 -8.77
C ALA A 263 -4.55 -11.23 -9.72
N GLY A 264 -3.66 -12.02 -10.35
CA GLY A 264 -4.03 -13.12 -11.24
C GLY A 264 -4.78 -14.23 -10.51
N PHE A 265 -4.31 -14.64 -9.34
CA PHE A 265 -4.98 -15.65 -8.52
C PHE A 265 -6.39 -15.20 -8.10
N LEU A 266 -6.53 -13.97 -7.60
CA LEU A 266 -7.84 -13.41 -7.24
C LEU A 266 -8.73 -13.22 -8.47
N GLY A 267 -8.17 -12.86 -9.62
CA GLY A 267 -8.88 -12.77 -10.91
C GLY A 267 -9.46 -14.11 -11.34
N VAL A 268 -8.67 -15.19 -11.25
CA VAL A 268 -9.16 -16.55 -11.53
C VAL A 268 -10.30 -16.92 -10.58
N LEU A 269 -10.15 -16.67 -9.27
CA LEU A 269 -11.23 -16.93 -8.31
C LEU A 269 -12.48 -16.11 -8.59
N TRP A 270 -12.33 -14.86 -9.01
CA TRP A 270 -13.44 -14.00 -9.40
C TRP A 270 -14.18 -14.57 -10.63
N CYS A 271 -13.46 -15.00 -11.68
CA CYS A 271 -14.07 -15.63 -12.85
C CYS A 271 -14.74 -16.96 -12.52
N MET A 272 -14.10 -17.79 -11.68
CA MET A 272 -14.70 -19.05 -11.21
C MET A 272 -15.99 -18.79 -10.42
N SER A 273 -15.99 -17.78 -9.55
CA SER A 273 -17.15 -17.42 -8.74
C SER A 273 -18.32 -16.94 -9.61
N ILE A 274 -18.08 -16.04 -10.56
CA ILE A 274 -19.16 -15.52 -11.42
C ILE A 274 -19.68 -16.59 -12.39
N LEU A 275 -18.80 -17.46 -12.93
CA LEU A 275 -19.24 -18.60 -13.73
C LEU A 275 -20.06 -19.60 -12.90
N SER A 276 -19.59 -19.98 -11.71
CA SER A 276 -20.33 -20.85 -10.78
C SER A 276 -21.69 -20.25 -10.40
N CYS A 277 -21.75 -18.92 -10.28
CA CYS A 277 -22.99 -18.17 -10.08
C CYS A 277 -23.94 -18.30 -11.29
N LEU A 278 -23.45 -18.13 -12.52
CA LEU A 278 -24.29 -18.30 -13.73
C LEU A 278 -24.78 -19.73 -13.92
N TYR A 279 -23.96 -20.73 -13.56
CA TYR A 279 -24.30 -22.15 -13.63
C TYR A 279 -24.87 -22.72 -12.31
N SER A 280 -25.44 -21.87 -11.45
CA SER A 280 -25.99 -22.25 -10.13
C SER A 280 -26.97 -23.42 -10.16
N GLU A 281 -27.76 -23.56 -11.22
CA GLU A 281 -28.69 -24.68 -11.42
C GLU A 281 -27.97 -26.03 -11.52
N TYR A 282 -26.75 -26.04 -12.07
CA TYR A 282 -25.94 -27.25 -12.24
C TYR A 282 -25.00 -27.50 -11.06
N THR A 283 -24.52 -26.43 -10.40
CA THR A 283 -23.60 -26.55 -9.26
C THR A 283 -24.30 -26.86 -7.94
N MET A 284 -25.64 -26.86 -7.91
CA MET A 284 -26.48 -27.03 -6.71
C MET A 284 -26.19 -26.00 -5.60
N LEU A 285 -25.48 -24.91 -5.94
CA LEU A 285 -25.17 -23.81 -5.04
C LEU A 285 -26.03 -22.59 -5.44
N PRO A 286 -26.83 -22.02 -4.53
CA PRO A 286 -27.58 -20.80 -4.82
C PRO A 286 -26.66 -19.70 -5.32
N MET A 287 -27.13 -18.90 -6.29
CA MET A 287 -26.32 -17.86 -6.95
C MET A 287 -25.62 -16.94 -5.92
N GLN A 288 -26.32 -16.62 -4.84
CA GLN A 288 -25.95 -15.63 -3.82
C GLN A 288 -24.87 -16.14 -2.86
N VAL A 289 -24.64 -17.44 -2.82
CA VAL A 289 -23.57 -18.00 -2.00
C VAL A 289 -22.20 -17.75 -2.65
N ASN A 290 -22.12 -17.74 -3.98
CA ASN A 290 -20.84 -17.59 -4.70
C ASN A 290 -20.10 -16.27 -4.36
N PRO A 291 -20.72 -15.08 -4.46
CA PRO A 291 -20.06 -13.84 -4.07
C PRO A 291 -19.63 -13.82 -2.59
N LEU A 292 -20.44 -14.38 -1.69
CA LEU A 292 -20.09 -14.45 -0.26
C LEU A 292 -18.86 -15.32 0.00
N ILE A 293 -18.74 -16.46 -0.69
CA ILE A 293 -17.54 -17.30 -0.61
C ILE A 293 -16.32 -16.52 -1.12
N LEU A 294 -16.45 -15.82 -2.26
CA LEU A 294 -15.35 -15.04 -2.84
C LEU A 294 -14.89 -13.92 -1.91
N TYR A 295 -15.82 -13.06 -1.47
CA TYR A 295 -15.50 -11.92 -0.60
C TYR A 295 -15.09 -12.35 0.81
N GLY A 296 -15.70 -13.40 1.33
CA GLY A 296 -15.30 -14.05 2.58
C GLY A 296 -13.87 -14.56 2.49
N PHE A 297 -13.51 -15.24 1.41
CA PHE A 297 -12.14 -15.67 1.16
C PHE A 297 -11.16 -14.49 1.06
N MET A 298 -11.50 -13.44 0.30
CA MET A 298 -10.65 -12.24 0.18
C MET A 298 -10.41 -11.56 1.53
N LEU A 299 -11.47 -11.42 2.35
CA LEU A 299 -11.39 -10.83 3.68
C LEU A 299 -10.54 -11.69 4.62
N LEU A 300 -10.83 -13.00 4.68
CA LEU A 300 -10.06 -13.95 5.48
C LEU A 300 -8.60 -13.99 5.06
N PHE A 301 -8.31 -13.97 3.75
CA PHE A 301 -6.95 -13.88 3.24
C PHE A 301 -6.26 -12.61 3.74
N LEU A 302 -6.93 -11.46 3.75
CA LEU A 302 -6.34 -10.20 4.22
C LEU A 302 -6.07 -10.20 5.73
N ILE A 303 -7.05 -10.60 6.55
CA ILE A 303 -6.97 -10.52 8.03
C ILE A 303 -6.28 -11.72 8.69
N ASN A 304 -6.04 -12.81 7.95
CA ASN A 304 -5.52 -14.06 8.49
C ASN A 304 -4.24 -13.85 9.34
N PRO A 305 -4.27 -14.17 10.65
CA PRO A 305 -3.17 -13.90 11.57
C PRO A 305 -2.00 -14.89 11.45
N PHE A 306 -2.16 -15.99 10.72
CA PHE A 306 -1.08 -16.97 10.54
C PHE A 306 0.03 -16.42 9.64
N LYS A 307 1.28 -16.84 9.90
CA LYS A 307 2.50 -16.43 9.16
C LYS A 307 2.59 -16.99 7.73
N THR A 308 1.44 -17.20 7.07
CA THR A 308 1.30 -17.70 5.70
C THR A 308 0.90 -16.56 4.75
N GLY A 309 0.97 -16.77 3.43
CA GLY A 309 0.42 -15.86 2.42
C GLY A 309 0.84 -14.39 2.56
N TYR A 310 2.14 -14.07 2.51
CA TYR A 310 2.64 -12.68 2.59
C TYR A 310 2.23 -11.90 3.86
N TYR A 311 2.15 -12.60 5.00
CA TYR A 311 1.80 -12.06 6.34
C TYR A 311 2.29 -10.62 6.61
N LYS A 312 3.59 -10.35 6.46
CA LYS A 312 4.18 -9.04 6.77
C LYS A 312 3.56 -7.91 5.94
N SER A 313 3.30 -8.16 4.66
CA SER A 313 2.72 -7.17 3.74
C SER A 313 1.23 -6.94 4.02
N ARG A 314 0.49 -8.00 4.39
CA ARG A 314 -0.93 -7.89 4.76
C ARG A 314 -1.12 -7.04 6.02
N PHE A 315 -0.36 -7.32 7.07
CA PHE A 315 -0.39 -6.52 8.30
C PHE A 315 0.14 -5.10 8.11
N TRP A 316 1.11 -4.90 7.21
CA TRP A 316 1.52 -3.55 6.81
C TRP A 316 0.37 -2.77 6.18
N LEU A 317 -0.39 -3.39 5.24
CA LEU A 317 -1.55 -2.76 4.62
C LEU A 317 -2.67 -2.47 5.65
N LEU A 318 -2.98 -3.43 6.54
CA LEU A 318 -3.97 -3.23 7.60
C LEU A 318 -3.58 -2.11 8.56
N LYS A 319 -2.32 -2.05 8.98
CA LYS A 319 -1.79 -0.94 9.79
C LYS A 319 -1.90 0.39 9.06
N LEU A 320 -1.62 0.41 7.76
CA LEU A 320 -1.70 1.62 6.94
C LEU A 320 -3.15 2.11 6.79
N LEU A 321 -4.08 1.20 6.49
CA LEU A 321 -5.51 1.49 6.47
C LEU A 321 -5.98 2.07 7.81
N PHE A 322 -5.63 1.42 8.93
CA PHE A 322 -5.96 1.90 10.26
C PHE A 322 -5.46 3.33 10.51
N ARG A 323 -4.20 3.64 10.12
CA ARG A 323 -3.64 4.99 10.24
C ARG A 323 -4.34 6.03 9.38
N VAL A 324 -4.85 5.63 8.20
CA VAL A 324 -5.66 6.51 7.35
C VAL A 324 -7.00 6.83 8.01
N PHE A 325 -7.68 5.83 8.58
CA PHE A 325 -8.94 6.04 9.32
C PHE A 325 -8.75 6.88 10.59
N THR A 326 -7.60 6.73 11.26
CA THR A 326 -7.22 7.46 12.49
C THR A 326 -6.31 8.66 12.21
N ALA A 327 -6.29 9.17 10.98
CA ALA A 327 -5.41 10.25 10.52
C ALA A 327 -5.31 11.49 11.45
N PRO A 328 -6.39 11.98 12.12
CA PRO A 328 -6.25 13.15 13.00
C PRO A 328 -5.35 12.90 14.23
N PHE A 329 -5.14 11.65 14.63
CA PHE A 329 -4.42 11.27 15.84
C PHE A 329 -2.92 10.97 15.62
N HIS A 330 -2.50 10.73 14.37
CA HIS A 330 -1.13 10.34 14.06
C HIS A 330 -0.40 11.39 13.21
N ARG A 331 0.93 11.29 13.12
CA ARG A 331 1.70 12.05 12.14
C ARG A 331 1.46 11.42 10.77
N VAL A 332 1.11 12.24 9.77
CA VAL A 332 0.82 11.76 8.42
C VAL A 332 2.12 11.57 7.65
N GLU A 333 2.47 10.32 7.38
CA GLU A 333 3.62 9.93 6.57
C GLU A 333 3.25 9.86 5.08
N PHE A 334 4.26 9.64 4.23
CA PHE A 334 4.04 9.57 2.78
C PHE A 334 3.13 8.39 2.39
N ALA A 335 3.30 7.23 3.03
CA ALA A 335 2.47 6.05 2.76
C ALA A 335 0.99 6.30 3.11
N ASP A 336 0.70 6.96 4.24
CA ASP A 336 -0.67 7.30 4.67
C ASP A 336 -1.32 8.24 3.64
N PHE A 337 -0.56 9.24 3.21
CA PHE A 337 -0.96 10.22 2.21
C PHE A 337 -1.28 9.55 0.86
N TRP A 338 -0.40 8.64 0.41
CA TRP A 338 -0.54 7.97 -0.87
C TRP A 338 -1.72 7.01 -0.88
N LEU A 339 -1.87 6.19 0.18
CA LEU A 339 -2.97 5.22 0.27
C LEU A 339 -4.32 5.93 0.30
N ALA A 340 -4.44 7.01 1.07
CA ALA A 340 -5.67 7.79 1.11
C ALA A 340 -6.00 8.41 -0.26
N ASP A 341 -4.99 8.78 -1.06
CA ASP A 341 -5.22 9.23 -2.45
C ASP A 341 -5.72 8.07 -3.32
N GLN A 342 -5.22 6.85 -3.13
CA GLN A 342 -5.73 5.67 -3.84
C GLN A 342 -7.20 5.37 -3.47
N LEU A 343 -7.57 5.56 -2.19
CA LEU A 343 -8.96 5.38 -1.75
C LEU A 343 -9.96 6.28 -2.49
N ASN A 344 -9.53 7.46 -2.97
CA ASN A 344 -10.40 8.33 -3.77
C ASN A 344 -10.75 7.69 -5.13
N SER A 345 -9.80 6.98 -5.74
CA SER A 345 -10.07 6.19 -6.96
C SER A 345 -10.89 4.93 -6.66
N LEU A 346 -10.85 4.42 -5.43
CA LEU A 346 -11.57 3.23 -4.99
C LEU A 346 -12.94 3.54 -4.35
N VAL A 347 -13.45 4.77 -4.49
CA VAL A 347 -14.76 5.16 -3.92
C VAL A 347 -15.89 4.25 -4.39
N ILE A 348 -15.85 3.81 -5.66
CA ILE A 348 -16.85 2.89 -6.22
C ILE A 348 -16.80 1.53 -5.52
N VAL A 349 -15.60 1.04 -5.18
CA VAL A 349 -15.43 -0.23 -4.44
C VAL A 349 -16.05 -0.13 -3.05
N LEU A 350 -15.91 1.02 -2.36
CA LEU A 350 -16.53 1.25 -1.05
C LEU A 350 -18.06 1.32 -1.15
N MET A 351 -18.59 1.96 -2.20
CA MET A 351 -20.03 2.02 -2.46
C MET A 351 -20.61 0.65 -2.84
N ASP A 352 -19.86 -0.18 -3.56
CA ASP A 352 -20.27 -1.55 -3.88
C ASP A 352 -20.20 -2.47 -2.67
N LEU A 353 -19.26 -2.24 -1.74
CA LEU A 353 -19.22 -2.93 -0.45
C LEU A 353 -20.44 -2.59 0.41
N GLU A 354 -20.85 -1.32 0.45
CA GLU A 354 -22.11 -0.93 1.09
C GLU A 354 -23.32 -1.60 0.43
N TYR A 355 -23.39 -1.54 -0.90
CA TYR A 355 -24.46 -2.21 -1.65
C TYR A 355 -24.51 -3.71 -1.34
N LEU A 356 -23.35 -4.39 -1.29
CA LEU A 356 -23.25 -5.80 -0.92
C LEU A 356 -23.86 -6.03 0.48
N ILE A 357 -23.43 -5.28 1.48
CA ILE A 357 -23.94 -5.43 2.85
C ILE A 357 -25.44 -5.19 2.91
N CYS A 358 -25.93 -4.12 2.29
CA CYS A 358 -27.35 -3.78 2.28
C CYS A 358 -28.19 -4.84 1.55
N PHE A 359 -27.76 -5.27 0.36
CA PHE A 359 -28.46 -6.26 -0.45
C PHE A 359 -28.65 -7.58 0.30
N TYR A 360 -27.58 -8.13 0.88
CA TYR A 360 -27.64 -9.38 1.64
C TYR A 360 -28.41 -9.27 2.96
N SER A 361 -28.51 -8.07 3.54
CA SER A 361 -29.20 -7.86 4.81
C SER A 361 -30.71 -7.61 4.66
N PHE A 362 -31.12 -6.89 3.61
CA PHE A 362 -32.48 -6.34 3.52
C PHE A 362 -33.25 -6.72 2.24
N GLU A 363 -32.55 -6.94 1.12
CA GLU A 363 -33.23 -7.17 -0.18
C GLU A 363 -33.22 -8.64 -0.61
N LEU A 364 -32.22 -9.39 -0.18
CA LEU A 364 -32.04 -10.77 -0.61
C LEU A 364 -33.09 -11.70 0.02
N LYS A 365 -33.89 -12.34 -0.83
CA LYS A 365 -34.73 -13.48 -0.45
C LYS A 365 -33.98 -14.79 -0.69
N TRP A 366 -33.51 -15.41 0.40
CA TRP A 366 -32.75 -16.67 0.36
C TRP A 366 -33.51 -17.85 -0.28
N THR A 367 -34.84 -17.78 -0.32
CA THR A 367 -35.70 -18.81 -0.94
C THR A 367 -35.65 -18.78 -2.47
N ASP A 368 -35.28 -17.65 -3.07
CA ASP A 368 -35.14 -17.53 -4.52
C ASP A 368 -33.73 -17.94 -4.96
N ARG A 369 -33.62 -19.02 -5.73
CA ARG A 369 -32.32 -19.50 -6.23
C ARG A 369 -31.67 -18.53 -7.24
N LYS A 370 -32.46 -17.67 -7.90
CA LYS A 370 -32.02 -16.67 -8.89
C LYS A 370 -32.04 -15.24 -8.36
N GLY A 371 -31.96 -15.03 -7.04
CA GLY A 371 -32.09 -13.69 -6.46
C GLY A 371 -31.05 -12.65 -6.90
N LEU A 372 -29.99 -13.02 -7.63
CA LEU A 372 -29.04 -12.08 -8.26
C LEU A 372 -29.39 -11.70 -9.71
N LEU A 373 -30.27 -12.45 -10.36
CA LEU A 373 -30.80 -12.22 -11.70
C LEU A 373 -32.34 -12.22 -11.69
N PRO A 374 -32.96 -11.27 -10.97
CA PRO A 374 -34.41 -11.16 -10.93
C PRO A 374 -34.96 -10.73 -12.30
N MET A 375 -36.14 -11.24 -12.64
CA MET A 375 -36.82 -10.97 -13.91
C MET A 375 -37.46 -9.57 -13.95
N PHE A 376 -37.80 -9.00 -12.79
CA PHE A 376 -38.44 -7.69 -12.68
C PHE A 376 -37.58 -6.70 -11.89
N ASN A 377 -37.70 -5.42 -12.23
CA ASN A 377 -37.13 -4.33 -11.42
C ASN A 377 -37.96 -4.19 -10.14
N SER A 378 -37.53 -4.81 -9.05
CA SER A 378 -37.93 -4.36 -7.73
C SER A 378 -37.26 -3.01 -7.43
N ASP A 379 -37.93 -2.12 -6.71
CA ASP A 379 -37.33 -0.88 -6.21
C ASP A 379 -36.20 -1.23 -5.22
N TYR A 380 -34.97 -1.36 -5.73
CA TYR A 380 -33.79 -1.63 -4.90
C TYR A 380 -33.45 -0.39 -4.05
N THR A 381 -33.98 -0.39 -2.83
CA THR A 381 -33.67 0.56 -1.76
C THR A 381 -32.16 0.73 -1.50
N CYS A 382 -31.37 -0.34 -1.60
CA CYS A 382 -29.93 -0.36 -1.34
C CYS A 382 -29.10 0.40 -2.38
N HIS A 383 -29.67 0.70 -3.56
CA HIS A 383 -29.03 1.55 -4.56
C HIS A 383 -29.43 3.03 -4.43
N SER A 384 -30.41 3.34 -3.59
CA SER A 384 -30.93 4.69 -3.41
C SER A 384 -30.10 5.50 -2.41
N TYR A 385 -30.11 6.83 -2.57
CA TYR A 385 -29.57 7.75 -1.56
C TYR A 385 -30.55 7.96 -0.38
N SER A 386 -31.67 7.25 -0.35
CA SER A 386 -32.81 7.47 0.54
C SER A 386 -32.49 7.47 2.05
N TYR A 387 -31.40 6.83 2.49
CA TYR A 387 -30.98 6.83 3.90
C TYR A 387 -29.69 7.62 4.18
N GLY A 388 -29.16 8.37 3.20
CA GLY A 388 -27.95 9.21 3.35
C GLY A 388 -26.62 8.47 3.54
N LEU A 389 -26.63 7.20 3.97
CA LEU A 389 -25.43 6.38 4.19
C LEU A 389 -24.54 6.29 2.95
N ARG A 390 -25.13 6.10 1.77
CA ARG A 390 -24.43 6.06 0.49
C ARG A 390 -23.66 7.36 0.19
N ALA A 391 -24.25 8.52 0.51
CA ALA A 391 -23.58 9.82 0.39
C ALA A 391 -22.43 9.98 1.39
N ILE A 392 -22.60 9.48 2.63
CA ILE A 392 -21.52 9.47 3.64
C ILE A 392 -20.34 8.64 3.14
N ILE A 393 -20.59 7.42 2.67
CA ILE A 393 -19.54 6.50 2.19
C ILE A 393 -18.82 7.07 0.97
N GLN A 394 -19.55 7.71 0.05
CA GLN A 394 -18.96 8.38 -1.09
C GLN A 394 -18.03 9.54 -0.68
N CYS A 395 -18.33 10.23 0.43
CA CYS A 395 -17.49 11.28 0.98
C CYS A 395 -16.26 10.76 1.76
N LEU A 396 -16.27 9.51 2.26
CA LEU A 396 -15.23 9.00 3.17
C LEU A 396 -13.79 9.14 2.62
N PRO A 397 -13.47 8.73 1.38
CA PRO A 397 -12.11 8.88 0.86
C PRO A 397 -11.61 10.33 0.82
N ALA A 398 -12.49 11.26 0.42
CA ALA A 398 -12.18 12.68 0.39
C ALA A 398 -12.05 13.25 1.80
N TRP A 399 -12.86 12.77 2.75
CA TRP A 399 -12.77 13.12 4.16
C TRP A 399 -11.43 12.72 4.78
N PHE A 400 -10.94 11.50 4.55
CA PHE A 400 -9.63 11.10 5.06
C PHE A 400 -8.52 12.01 4.54
N ARG A 401 -8.57 12.40 3.27
CA ARG A 401 -7.61 13.33 2.67
C ARG A 401 -7.72 14.74 3.22
N PHE A 402 -8.94 15.23 3.39
CA PHE A 402 -9.22 16.52 4.01
C PHE A 402 -8.61 16.58 5.41
N VAL A 403 -8.89 15.61 6.28
CA VAL A 403 -8.38 15.56 7.65
C VAL A 403 -6.86 15.39 7.69
N GLN A 404 -6.28 14.56 6.81
CA GLN A 404 -4.82 14.45 6.68
C GLN A 404 -4.17 15.79 6.30
N CYS A 405 -4.79 16.57 5.41
CA CYS A 405 -4.29 17.88 5.00
C CYS A 405 -4.34 18.88 6.17
N LEU A 406 -5.44 18.89 6.95
CA LEU A 406 -5.56 19.71 8.15
C LEU A 406 -4.53 19.31 9.22
N ARG A 407 -4.32 18.01 9.45
CA ARG A 407 -3.29 17.51 10.37
C ARG A 407 -1.90 17.99 9.97
N ARG A 408 -1.54 17.90 8.69
CA ARG A 408 -0.24 18.38 8.20
C ARG A 408 -0.10 19.91 8.29
N TYR A 409 -1.18 20.66 8.09
CA TYR A 409 -1.18 22.10 8.36
C TYR A 409 -0.93 22.39 9.84
N ARG A 410 -1.59 21.66 10.75
CA ARG A 410 -1.37 21.79 12.20
C ARG A 410 0.08 21.54 12.57
N ASP A 411 0.70 20.51 12.00
CA ASP A 411 2.06 20.06 12.33
C ASP A 411 3.13 20.99 11.77
N THR A 412 2.95 21.49 10.55
CA THR A 412 3.98 22.28 9.84
C THR A 412 3.74 23.79 9.87
N LYS A 413 2.53 24.22 10.23
CA LYS A 413 2.03 25.61 10.15
C LYS A 413 2.13 26.26 8.77
N ARG A 414 2.32 25.47 7.71
CA ARG A 414 2.41 25.96 6.32
C ARG A 414 1.07 25.88 5.62
N ALA A 415 0.45 27.02 5.36
CA ALA A 415 -0.85 27.09 4.67
C ALA A 415 -0.80 26.45 3.27
N PHE A 416 0.26 26.73 2.50
CA PHE A 416 0.51 26.07 1.21
C PHE A 416 1.51 24.91 1.37
N PRO A 417 1.23 23.71 0.82
CA PRO A 417 0.06 23.33 0.01
C PRO A 417 -1.10 22.76 0.84
N HIS A 418 -0.99 22.69 2.17
CA HIS A 418 -1.88 21.89 3.02
C HIS A 418 -3.34 22.36 3.01
N LEU A 419 -3.62 23.64 3.24
CA LEU A 419 -4.99 24.16 3.23
C LEU A 419 -5.59 24.19 1.82
N VAL A 420 -4.77 24.45 0.79
CA VAL A 420 -5.23 24.39 -0.61
C VAL A 420 -5.67 22.98 -0.97
N ASN A 421 -4.90 21.96 -0.57
CA ASN A 421 -5.27 20.58 -0.77
C ASN A 421 -6.51 20.21 0.06
N ALA A 422 -6.62 20.67 1.31
CA ALA A 422 -7.83 20.47 2.10
C ALA A 422 -9.07 21.05 1.38
N GLY A 423 -8.96 22.28 0.86
CA GLY A 423 -9.98 22.89 0.03
C GLY A 423 -10.33 22.04 -1.19
N LYS A 424 -9.33 21.56 -1.95
CA LYS A 424 -9.53 20.65 -3.09
C LYS A 424 -10.38 19.43 -2.72
N TYR A 425 -10.04 18.72 -1.64
CA TYR A 425 -10.80 17.52 -1.24
C TYR A 425 -12.17 17.85 -0.64
N SER A 426 -12.34 19.02 -0.02
CA SER A 426 -13.65 19.45 0.50
C SER A 426 -14.69 19.70 -0.61
N THR A 427 -14.25 19.98 -1.84
CA THR A 427 -15.17 20.16 -2.98
C THR A 427 -16.04 18.92 -3.23
N THR A 428 -15.52 17.72 -2.93
CA THR A 428 -16.26 16.47 -3.03
C THR A 428 -17.51 16.46 -2.14
N PHE A 429 -17.47 17.08 -0.95
CA PHE A 429 -18.64 17.13 -0.07
C PHE A 429 -19.80 17.87 -0.70
N PHE A 430 -19.52 18.99 -1.38
CA PHE A 430 -20.54 19.75 -2.10
C PHE A 430 -21.08 18.94 -3.28
N VAL A 431 -20.21 18.37 -4.11
CA VAL A 431 -20.63 17.55 -5.27
C VAL A 431 -21.54 16.40 -4.84
N VAL A 432 -21.17 15.68 -3.78
CA VAL A 432 -21.97 14.56 -3.27
C VAL A 432 -23.28 15.03 -2.66
N THR A 433 -23.26 16.14 -1.90
CA THR A 433 -24.49 16.71 -1.32
C THR A 433 -25.49 17.12 -2.40
N PHE A 434 -25.04 17.85 -3.43
CA PHE A 434 -25.91 18.23 -4.54
C PHE A 434 -26.39 17.03 -5.35
N ALA A 435 -25.54 16.03 -5.58
CA ALA A 435 -25.94 14.79 -6.27
C ALA A 435 -27.00 14.01 -5.47
N ALA A 436 -26.86 13.93 -4.15
CA ALA A 436 -27.82 13.30 -3.27
C ALA A 436 -29.16 14.07 -3.27
N LEU A 437 -29.13 15.40 -3.09
CA LEU A 437 -30.33 16.24 -3.15
C LEU A 437 -31.05 16.12 -4.49
N TYR A 438 -30.32 16.17 -5.60
CA TYR A 438 -30.88 16.00 -6.95
C TYR A 438 -31.55 14.64 -7.12
N SER A 439 -30.90 13.56 -6.65
CA SER A 439 -31.45 12.21 -6.73
C SER A 439 -32.73 12.06 -5.90
N THR A 440 -32.76 12.62 -4.69
CA THR A 440 -33.94 12.60 -3.81
C THR A 440 -35.10 13.40 -4.40
N HIS A 441 -34.84 14.60 -4.94
CA HIS A 441 -35.87 15.41 -5.60
C HIS A 441 -36.42 14.73 -6.86
N LYS A 442 -35.57 14.11 -7.68
CA LYS A 442 -36.00 13.38 -8.86
C LYS A 442 -37.01 12.28 -8.53
N VAL A 443 -36.79 11.55 -7.44
CA VAL A 443 -37.71 10.51 -6.95
C VAL A 443 -39.05 11.11 -6.49
N LEU A 444 -39.04 12.27 -5.83
CA LEU A 444 -40.26 12.96 -5.39
C LEU A 444 -41.09 13.56 -6.54
N SER A 445 -40.45 13.93 -7.66
CA SER A 445 -41.10 14.55 -8.81
C SER A 445 -41.78 13.57 -9.78
N VAL A 446 -41.65 12.25 -9.59
CA VAL A 446 -42.37 11.25 -10.40
C VAL A 446 -43.76 11.02 -9.80
N PRO A 447 -44.87 11.26 -10.54
CA PRO A 447 -46.21 11.00 -10.04
C PRO A 447 -46.40 9.50 -9.79
N ARG A 448 -46.74 9.12 -8.55
CA ARG A 448 -47.26 7.78 -8.25
C ARG A 448 -48.70 7.72 -8.78
N PHE A 449 -48.89 7.20 -9.99
CA PHE A 449 -50.23 6.84 -10.45
C PHE A 449 -50.72 5.66 -9.61
N PRO A 450 -51.89 5.75 -8.94
CA PRO A 450 -52.46 4.61 -8.24
C PRO A 450 -52.88 3.55 -9.25
N ASN A 451 -52.49 2.30 -9.01
CA ASN A 451 -53.02 1.14 -9.73
C ASN A 451 -54.54 1.12 -9.52
N VAL A 452 -55.29 1.37 -10.59
CA VAL A 452 -56.72 1.09 -10.62
C VAL A 452 -56.86 -0.41 -10.76
N GLU A 453 -57.27 -1.08 -9.68
CA GLU A 453 -57.77 -2.44 -9.70
C GLU A 453 -58.98 -2.50 -10.62
N HIS A 454 -58.86 -3.18 -11.76
CA HIS A 454 -60.01 -3.58 -12.56
C HIS A 454 -60.59 -4.86 -11.94
N THR A 455 -61.66 -4.69 -11.17
CA THR A 455 -62.66 -5.73 -10.88
C THR A 455 -63.39 -6.17 -12.13
#